data_AF-A0A8J6IU66-F1
#
_entry.id   AF-A0A8J6IU66-F1
#
_cell.length_a   1.000
_cell.length_b   1.000
_cell.length_c   1.000
_cell.angle_alpha   90.00
_cell.angle_beta   90.00
_cell.angle_gamma   90.00
#
_symmetry.space_group_name_H-M   'P 1'
#
loop_
_entity.id
_entity.type
_entity.pdbx_description
1 polymer ?
#
loop_
_entity_poly.entity_id
_entity_poly.type
_entity_poly.pdbx_seq_one_letter_code
_entity_poly.pdbx_strand_id
1 'polypeptide(L)'
;MNNESLNIFLRLVQEKHEQLKSQVTALSKVFVQENIDSKKVQADRCNSAAEDLARALSVKDQPNWLKEIIRWTKWYSANYKSKDSTFTAFQNIMPLITQLNSHQWAFTENSGDEDFDFDKLYERHKKDGKLEDLFDSLINIIAQMVALGEIDSIRVKTDLERLVALLQQNKEGSYFSVMASWEFLRGFLKNTTWATIDSIPVLKQLKKGFEDTVDEMDIELERVHESIKSEMKSKYDTAVHSLTYKSQAKLENKSEEKVL
;
A
#
# COMPACT_ATOMS: atom_id res chain seq x y z
N MET A 1 6.12 -22.59 10.72
CA MET A 1 5.31 -21.94 9.67
C MET A 1 5.28 -20.46 9.99
N ASN A 2 5.73 -19.60 9.08
CA ASN A 2 5.74 -18.15 9.30
C ASN A 2 4.84 -17.51 8.22
N ASN A 3 3.67 -17.01 8.61
CA ASN A 3 2.80 -16.23 7.75
C ASN A 3 3.25 -14.76 7.85
N GLU A 4 4.41 -14.48 7.28
CA GLU A 4 5.07 -13.17 7.32
C GLU A 4 4.17 -12.10 6.70
N SER A 5 3.44 -12.43 5.63
CA SER A 5 2.47 -11.53 5.03
C SER A 5 1.37 -11.11 6.02
N LEU A 6 0.82 -12.06 6.78
CA LEU A 6 -0.13 -11.75 7.85
C LEU A 6 0.54 -10.91 8.94
N ASN A 7 1.75 -11.24 9.36
CA ASN A 7 2.48 -10.46 10.37
C ASN A 7 2.77 -9.02 9.92
N ILE A 8 3.10 -8.80 8.64
CA ILE A 8 3.28 -7.46 8.05
C ILE A 8 1.95 -6.70 8.08
N PHE A 9 0.85 -7.35 7.66
CA PHE A 9 -0.48 -6.75 7.70
C PHE A 9 -0.90 -6.35 9.13
N LEU A 10 -0.72 -7.23 10.10
CA LEU A 10 -1.05 -6.98 11.51
C LEU A 10 -0.24 -5.81 12.08
N ARG A 11 1.07 -5.75 11.77
CA ARG A 11 1.92 -4.60 12.14
C ARG A 11 1.42 -3.30 11.53
N LEU A 12 1.08 -3.29 10.24
CA LEU A 12 0.55 -2.11 9.56
C LEU A 12 -0.75 -1.61 10.23
N VAL A 13 -1.69 -2.50 10.52
CA VAL A 13 -2.94 -2.12 11.21
C VAL A 13 -2.64 -1.54 12.59
N GLN A 14 -1.74 -2.15 13.35
CA GLN A 14 -1.33 -1.66 14.66
C GLN A 14 -0.66 -0.28 14.59
N GLU A 15 0.25 -0.06 13.64
CA GLU A 15 0.91 1.21 13.42
C GLU A 15 -0.10 2.33 13.09
N LYS A 16 -1.06 2.05 12.19
CA LYS A 16 -2.12 3.01 11.83
C LYS A 16 -3.06 3.28 13.00
N HIS A 17 -3.35 2.28 13.83
CA HIS A 17 -4.15 2.44 15.04
C HIS A 17 -3.46 3.32 16.09
N GLU A 18 -2.17 3.09 16.35
CA GLU A 18 -1.38 3.94 17.26
C GLU A 18 -1.20 5.36 16.73
N GLN A 19 -1.01 5.51 15.41
CA GLN A 19 -0.99 6.83 14.77
C GLN A 19 -2.31 7.58 15.02
N LEU A 20 -3.46 6.91 14.86
CA LEU A 20 -4.76 7.52 15.13
C LEU A 20 -4.93 7.88 16.62
N LYS A 21 -4.55 7.01 17.55
CA LYS A 21 -4.56 7.29 19.00
C LYS A 21 -3.79 8.56 19.34
N SER A 22 -2.60 8.72 18.77
CA SER A 22 -1.77 9.91 18.93
C SER A 22 -2.47 11.17 18.40
N GLN A 23 -3.07 11.10 17.20
CA GLN A 23 -3.77 12.25 16.61
C GLN A 23 -5.03 12.65 17.37
N VAL A 24 -5.80 11.68 17.87
CA VAL A 24 -6.99 11.93 18.70
C VAL A 24 -6.59 12.57 20.03
N THR A 25 -5.52 12.07 20.67
CA THR A 25 -4.98 12.67 21.90
C THR A 25 -4.52 14.11 21.68
N ALA A 26 -3.83 14.38 20.57
CA ALA A 26 -3.45 15.74 20.20
C ALA A 26 -4.67 16.62 19.90
N LEU A 27 -5.71 16.08 19.25
CA LEU A 27 -6.95 16.81 18.99
C LEU A 27 -7.67 17.21 20.29
N SER A 28 -7.76 16.31 21.27
CA SER A 28 -8.30 16.61 22.60
C SER A 28 -7.58 17.78 23.27
N LYS A 29 -6.25 17.84 23.16
CA LYS A 29 -5.44 18.95 23.71
C LYS A 29 -5.68 20.27 22.99
N VAL A 30 -5.86 20.26 21.68
CA VAL A 30 -6.06 21.50 20.90
C VAL A 30 -7.49 22.01 21.02
N PHE A 31 -8.48 21.14 21.23
CA PHE A 31 -9.88 21.54 21.42
C PHE A 31 -10.10 22.48 22.63
N VAL A 32 -9.30 22.34 23.68
CA VAL A 32 -9.35 23.22 24.87
C VAL A 32 -8.61 24.55 24.69
N GLN A 33 -7.87 24.74 23.60
CA GLN A 33 -7.17 26.00 23.28
C GLN A 33 -8.13 26.98 22.59
N GLU A 34 -7.78 28.26 22.50
CA GLU A 34 -8.61 29.25 21.81
C GLU A 34 -8.39 29.30 20.29
N ASN A 35 -7.24 28.79 19.81
CA ASN A 35 -6.86 28.90 18.40
C ASN A 35 -7.68 27.96 17.49
N ILE A 36 -8.62 28.54 16.74
CA ILE A 36 -9.56 27.82 15.89
C ILE A 36 -8.90 27.19 14.65
N ASP A 37 -7.88 27.84 14.08
CA ASP A 37 -7.15 27.33 12.92
C ASP A 37 -6.29 26.13 13.31
N SER A 38 -5.66 26.17 14.47
CA SER A 38 -4.93 25.03 15.04
C SER A 38 -5.84 23.81 15.24
N LYS A 39 -7.06 24.02 15.75
CA LYS A 39 -8.07 22.95 15.89
C LYS A 39 -8.42 22.33 14.54
N LYS A 40 -8.61 23.13 13.50
CA LYS A 40 -8.90 22.64 12.15
C LYS A 40 -7.75 21.81 11.61
N VAL A 41 -6.52 22.32 11.67
CA VAL A 41 -5.33 21.60 11.21
C VAL A 41 -5.19 20.25 11.92
N GLN A 42 -5.42 20.23 13.23
CA GLN A 42 -5.34 18.99 14.00
C GLN A 42 -6.50 18.02 13.68
N ALA A 43 -7.70 18.54 13.39
CA ALA A 43 -8.82 17.73 12.93
C ALA A 43 -8.57 17.12 11.55
N ASP A 44 -7.96 17.87 10.62
CA ASP A 44 -7.57 17.36 9.29
C ASP A 44 -6.54 16.22 9.41
N ARG A 45 -5.55 16.37 10.32
CA ARG A 45 -4.57 15.30 10.62
C ARG A 45 -5.22 14.07 11.23
N CYS A 46 -6.16 14.28 12.15
CA CYS A 46 -6.92 13.20 12.78
C CYS A 46 -7.79 12.46 11.76
N ASN A 47 -8.49 13.19 10.88
CA ASN A 47 -9.28 12.60 9.79
C ASN A 47 -8.39 11.78 8.86
N SER A 48 -7.25 12.33 8.45
CA SER A 48 -6.30 11.64 7.57
C SER A 48 -5.79 10.33 8.18
N ALA A 49 -5.43 10.33 9.47
CA ALA A 49 -5.01 9.11 10.18
C ALA A 49 -6.15 8.09 10.33
N ALA A 50 -7.38 8.55 10.54
CA ALA A 50 -8.55 7.67 10.64
C ALA A 50 -8.88 7.04 9.28
N GLU A 51 -8.82 7.81 8.20
CA GLU A 51 -9.00 7.28 6.84
C GLU A 51 -7.88 6.32 6.43
N ASP A 52 -6.63 6.56 6.85
CA ASP A 52 -5.50 5.63 6.67
C ASP A 52 -5.78 4.27 7.31
N LEU A 53 -6.22 4.26 8.58
CA LEU A 53 -6.60 3.03 9.27
C LEU A 53 -7.79 2.36 8.57
N ALA A 54 -8.81 3.13 8.18
CA ALA A 54 -9.97 2.58 7.49
C ALA A 54 -9.60 1.94 6.13
N ARG A 55 -8.64 2.51 5.40
CA ARG A 55 -8.12 1.95 4.14
C ARG A 55 -7.36 0.63 4.33
N ALA A 56 -6.73 0.44 5.49
CA ALA A 56 -6.06 -0.82 5.82
C ALA A 56 -7.04 -1.94 6.20
N LEU A 57 -8.32 -1.63 6.40
CA LEU A 57 -9.33 -2.59 6.88
C LEU A 57 -10.39 -2.84 5.82
N SER A 58 -10.98 -4.04 5.84
CA SER A 58 -12.20 -4.29 5.09
C SER A 58 -13.36 -3.45 5.66
N VAL A 59 -14.35 -3.10 4.84
CA VAL A 59 -15.52 -2.31 5.28
C VAL A 59 -16.28 -2.96 6.44
N LYS A 60 -16.26 -4.30 6.51
CA LYS A 60 -16.90 -5.09 7.57
C LYS A 60 -16.11 -5.06 8.87
N ASP A 61 -14.78 -4.96 8.79
CA ASP A 61 -13.89 -4.94 9.94
C ASP A 61 -13.67 -3.53 10.49
N GLN A 62 -14.22 -2.50 9.84
CA GLN A 62 -14.18 -1.12 10.34
C GLN A 62 -15.16 -0.93 11.50
N PRO A 63 -14.67 -0.75 12.74
CA PRO A 63 -15.53 -0.56 13.90
C PRO A 63 -16.28 0.76 13.84
N ASN A 64 -17.42 0.85 14.54
CA ASN A 64 -18.27 2.04 14.50
C ASN A 64 -17.55 3.31 15.00
N TRP A 65 -16.69 3.18 16.02
CA TRP A 65 -15.91 4.31 16.52
C TRP A 65 -15.01 4.93 15.43
N LEU A 66 -14.48 4.12 14.50
CA LEU A 66 -13.63 4.62 13.42
C LEU A 66 -14.45 5.45 12.43
N LYS A 67 -15.61 4.94 12.05
CA LYS A 67 -16.55 5.61 11.13
C LYS A 67 -17.02 6.95 11.71
N GLU A 68 -17.34 6.99 13.00
CA GLU A 68 -17.76 8.21 13.67
C GLU A 68 -16.61 9.22 13.84
N ILE A 69 -15.39 8.78 14.14
CA ILE A 69 -14.22 9.68 14.17
C ILE A 69 -14.02 10.34 12.80
N ILE A 70 -14.05 9.57 11.70
CA ILE A 70 -13.94 10.11 10.33
C ILE A 70 -15.05 11.12 10.07
N ARG A 71 -16.31 10.74 10.35
CA ARG A 71 -17.47 11.61 10.14
C ARG A 71 -17.33 12.95 10.85
N TRP A 72 -17.01 12.94 12.15
CA TRP A 72 -17.02 14.15 12.96
C TRP A 72 -15.78 15.02 12.77
N THR A 73 -14.63 14.43 12.51
CA THR A 73 -13.43 15.20 12.15
C THR A 73 -13.59 15.88 10.79
N LYS A 74 -14.12 15.18 9.78
CA LYS A 74 -14.47 15.75 8.48
C LYS A 74 -15.53 16.84 8.59
N TRP A 75 -16.60 16.60 9.35
CA TRP A 75 -17.65 17.59 9.59
C TRP A 75 -17.09 18.84 10.26
N TYR A 76 -16.26 18.68 11.29
CA TYR A 76 -15.65 19.82 11.97
C TYR A 76 -14.76 20.63 11.03
N SER A 77 -13.88 19.98 10.27
CA SER A 77 -13.02 20.68 9.31
C SER A 77 -13.77 21.52 8.29
N ALA A 78 -14.96 21.07 7.86
CA ALA A 78 -15.85 21.83 6.97
C ALA A 78 -16.60 22.97 7.68
N ASN A 79 -16.83 22.87 9.00
CA ASN A 79 -17.67 23.78 9.77
C ASN A 79 -16.90 24.56 10.86
N TYR A 80 -15.57 24.53 10.85
CA TYR A 80 -14.72 24.96 11.98
C TYR A 80 -14.90 26.43 12.38
N LYS A 81 -15.41 27.28 11.49
CA LYS A 81 -15.70 28.70 11.75
C LYS A 81 -17.10 28.94 12.33
N SER A 82 -17.98 27.93 12.27
CA SER A 82 -19.34 28.04 12.78
C SER A 82 -19.32 28.13 14.30
N LYS A 83 -20.23 28.94 14.86
CA LYS A 83 -20.47 29.01 16.30
C LYS A 83 -20.77 27.61 16.83
N ASP A 84 -20.23 27.27 17.98
CA ASP A 84 -20.39 25.99 18.67
C ASP A 84 -19.81 24.75 17.95
N SER A 85 -19.21 24.89 16.76
CA SER A 85 -18.64 23.77 16.00
C SER A 85 -17.62 22.95 16.79
N THR A 86 -16.73 23.61 17.53
CA THR A 86 -15.76 22.93 18.41
C THR A 86 -16.46 22.14 19.50
N PHE A 87 -17.50 22.70 20.12
CA PHE A 87 -18.25 22.03 21.18
C PHE A 87 -18.99 20.81 20.63
N THR A 88 -19.67 20.94 19.49
CA THR A 88 -20.32 19.82 18.80
C THR A 88 -19.32 18.72 18.44
N ALA A 89 -18.17 19.07 17.87
CA ALA A 89 -17.13 18.08 17.54
C ALA A 89 -16.59 17.38 18.80
N PHE A 90 -16.35 18.15 19.88
CA PHE A 90 -15.90 17.61 21.16
C PHE A 90 -16.90 16.59 21.73
N GLN A 91 -18.19 16.93 21.77
CA GLN A 91 -19.23 16.05 22.29
C GLN A 91 -19.35 14.72 21.55
N ASN A 92 -19.06 14.70 20.24
CA ASN A 92 -19.21 13.51 19.42
C ASN A 92 -17.91 12.68 19.33
N ILE A 93 -16.73 13.32 19.35
CA ILE A 93 -15.45 12.62 19.20
C ILE A 93 -14.94 12.07 20.56
N MET A 94 -15.05 12.84 21.64
CA MET A 94 -14.44 12.46 22.92
C MET A 94 -14.99 11.16 23.53
N PRO A 95 -16.30 10.84 23.43
CA PRO A 95 -16.82 9.56 23.92
C PRO A 95 -16.23 8.32 23.22
N LEU A 96 -15.64 8.49 22.03
CA LEU A 96 -15.08 7.40 21.24
C LEU A 96 -13.65 7.01 21.68
N ILE A 97 -12.99 7.85 22.49
CA ILE A 97 -11.58 7.64 22.90
C ILE A 97 -11.41 6.33 23.68
N THR A 98 -12.33 6.01 24.58
CA THR A 98 -12.25 4.76 25.35
C THR A 98 -12.31 3.56 24.43
N GLN A 99 -13.24 3.55 23.46
CA GLN A 99 -13.38 2.46 22.49
C GLN A 99 -12.14 2.36 21.60
N LEU A 100 -11.61 3.49 21.11
CA LEU A 100 -10.36 3.55 20.36
C LEU A 100 -9.19 2.94 21.15
N ASN A 101 -9.06 3.29 22.43
CA ASN A 101 -7.92 2.87 23.25
C ASN A 101 -7.99 1.42 23.70
N SER A 102 -9.20 0.93 24.00
CA SER A 102 -9.42 -0.44 24.47
C SER A 102 -9.65 -1.43 23.33
N HIS A 103 -9.76 -0.97 22.07
CA HIS A 103 -9.99 -1.87 20.95
C HIS A 103 -8.83 -2.86 20.82
N GLN A 104 -9.15 -4.13 20.93
CA GLN A 104 -8.26 -5.23 20.61
C GLN A 104 -8.68 -5.76 19.25
N TRP A 105 -7.72 -5.84 18.34
CA TRP A 105 -7.99 -6.43 17.05
C TRP A 105 -8.10 -7.94 17.21
N ALA A 106 -9.28 -8.48 16.98
CA ALA A 106 -9.55 -9.92 17.04
C ALA A 106 -9.06 -10.64 15.78
N PHE A 107 -7.80 -10.41 15.38
CA PHE A 107 -7.19 -11.15 14.28
C PHE A 107 -6.69 -12.54 14.73
N THR A 108 -6.65 -12.83 16.04
CA THR A 108 -5.79 -13.90 16.59
C THR A 108 -6.46 -14.94 17.48
N GLU A 109 -7.77 -14.93 17.75
CA GLU A 109 -8.30 -15.86 18.78
C GLU A 109 -9.43 -16.82 18.39
N ASN A 110 -10.03 -16.79 17.19
CA ASN A 110 -11.08 -17.77 16.83
C ASN A 110 -11.38 -17.87 15.32
N SER A 111 -10.38 -17.90 14.43
CA SER A 111 -10.59 -18.50 13.11
C SER A 111 -10.13 -19.95 13.21
N GLY A 112 -11.08 -20.88 13.36
CA GLY A 112 -10.85 -22.33 13.43
C GLY A 112 -10.25 -22.97 12.18
N ASP A 113 -9.49 -22.21 11.39
CA ASP A 113 -8.61 -22.69 10.33
C ASP A 113 -7.17 -22.57 10.83
N GLU A 114 -6.73 -23.56 11.61
CA GLU A 114 -5.30 -23.76 11.93
C GLU A 114 -4.44 -24.03 10.67
N ASP A 115 -5.03 -24.00 9.46
CA ASP A 115 -4.42 -24.43 8.21
C ASP A 115 -4.26 -23.31 7.16
N PHE A 116 -4.64 -22.06 7.45
CA PHE A 116 -4.47 -20.95 6.50
C PHE A 116 -3.11 -20.24 6.61
N ASP A 117 -2.18 -20.65 5.75
CA ASP A 117 -0.88 -20.02 5.55
C ASP A 117 -0.85 -19.31 4.19
N PHE A 118 -1.04 -17.99 4.20
CA PHE A 118 -1.12 -17.17 2.98
C PHE A 118 0.19 -17.18 2.19
N ASP A 119 1.33 -17.18 2.87
CA ASP A 119 2.63 -17.24 2.18
C ASP A 119 2.84 -18.60 1.52
N LYS A 120 2.37 -19.71 2.12
CA LYS A 120 2.38 -21.01 1.42
C LYS A 120 1.45 -21.03 0.21
N LEU A 121 0.29 -20.38 0.30
CA LEU A 121 -0.64 -20.25 -0.81
C LEU A 121 0.03 -19.45 -1.95
N TYR A 122 0.65 -18.31 -1.62
CA TYR A 122 1.43 -17.50 -2.56
C TYR A 122 2.55 -18.30 -3.20
N GLU A 123 3.41 -18.96 -2.42
CA GLU A 123 4.54 -19.74 -2.90
C GLU A 123 4.12 -20.87 -3.85
N ARG A 124 2.95 -21.48 -3.64
CA ARG A 124 2.40 -22.48 -4.56
C ARG A 124 2.10 -21.86 -5.93
N HIS A 125 1.39 -20.74 -5.95
CA HIS A 125 1.01 -20.07 -7.21
C HIS A 125 2.18 -19.36 -7.89
N LYS A 126 3.18 -18.91 -7.11
CA LYS A 126 4.44 -18.34 -7.60
C LYS A 126 5.27 -19.37 -8.36
N LYS A 127 5.40 -20.60 -7.84
CA LYS A 127 6.21 -21.68 -8.45
C LYS A 127 5.74 -22.13 -9.83
N ASP A 128 4.45 -21.98 -10.09
CA ASP A 128 3.87 -22.30 -11.41
C ASP A 128 4.08 -21.17 -12.43
N GLY A 129 4.79 -20.11 -12.04
CA GLY A 129 4.97 -18.88 -12.79
C GLY A 129 6.40 -18.59 -13.22
N LYS A 130 6.58 -17.42 -13.85
CA LYS A 130 7.89 -16.91 -14.30
C LYS A 130 8.41 -15.74 -13.46
N LEU A 131 7.81 -15.47 -12.30
CA LEU A 131 8.16 -14.30 -11.48
C LEU A 131 9.66 -14.25 -11.15
N GLU A 132 10.26 -15.38 -10.78
CA GLU A 132 11.68 -15.43 -10.44
C GLU A 132 12.57 -15.10 -11.65
N ASP A 133 12.26 -15.68 -12.81
CA ASP A 133 12.96 -15.40 -14.08
C ASP A 133 12.84 -13.93 -14.49
N LEU A 134 11.67 -13.31 -14.29
CA LEU A 134 11.43 -11.91 -14.58
C LEU A 134 12.21 -10.99 -13.62
N PHE A 135 12.27 -11.33 -12.32
CA PHE A 135 13.12 -10.61 -11.36
C PHE A 135 14.59 -10.67 -11.77
N ASP A 136 15.09 -11.86 -12.09
CA ASP A 136 16.48 -12.05 -12.51
C ASP A 136 16.76 -11.31 -13.83
N SER A 137 15.81 -11.27 -14.75
CA SER A 137 15.91 -10.49 -16.00
C SER A 137 16.01 -8.99 -15.74
N LEU A 138 15.15 -8.42 -14.88
CA LEU A 138 15.22 -7.01 -14.49
C LEU A 138 16.56 -6.66 -13.84
N ILE A 139 17.02 -7.49 -12.90
CA ILE A 139 18.31 -7.33 -12.21
C ILE A 139 19.46 -7.33 -13.22
N ASN A 140 19.46 -8.29 -14.15
CA ASN A 140 20.50 -8.43 -15.17
C ASN A 140 20.53 -7.24 -16.13
N ILE A 141 19.37 -6.73 -16.55
CA ILE A 141 19.28 -5.57 -17.44
C ILE A 141 19.84 -4.32 -16.76
N ILE A 142 19.48 -4.06 -15.50
CA ILE A 142 20.02 -2.92 -14.76
C ILE A 142 21.54 -3.07 -14.56
N ALA A 143 22.01 -4.27 -14.21
CA ALA A 143 23.44 -4.53 -14.05
C ALA A 143 24.21 -4.25 -15.36
N GLN A 144 23.66 -4.62 -16.52
CA GLN A 144 24.24 -4.31 -17.82
C GLN A 144 24.27 -2.81 -18.10
N MET A 145 23.19 -2.07 -17.79
CA MET A 145 23.17 -0.61 -17.96
C MET A 145 24.28 0.08 -17.17
N VAL A 146 24.53 -0.37 -15.93
CA VAL A 146 25.62 0.17 -15.08
C VAL A 146 26.99 -0.25 -15.61
N ALA A 147 27.14 -1.51 -16.01
CA ALA A 147 28.42 -2.09 -16.46
C ALA A 147 28.95 -1.48 -17.76
N LEU A 148 28.07 -0.96 -18.64
CA LEU A 148 28.48 -0.26 -19.86
C LEU A 148 29.27 1.03 -19.59
N GLY A 149 29.19 1.60 -18.39
CA GLY A 149 29.97 2.77 -18.01
C GLY A 149 29.48 4.10 -18.59
N GLU A 150 28.47 4.08 -19.47
CA GLU A 150 27.92 5.25 -20.20
C GLU A 150 27.11 6.22 -19.32
N ILE A 151 26.90 5.90 -18.04
CA ILE A 151 26.16 6.76 -17.10
C ILE A 151 27.15 7.66 -16.35
N ASP A 152 27.21 8.95 -16.67
CA ASP A 152 28.11 9.88 -15.97
C ASP A 152 27.61 10.30 -14.58
N SER A 153 26.28 10.28 -14.38
CA SER A 153 25.67 10.70 -13.13
C SER A 153 25.85 9.65 -12.03
N ILE A 154 26.66 9.97 -11.03
CA ILE A 154 26.82 9.17 -9.80
C ILE A 154 25.45 8.88 -9.16
N ARG A 155 24.56 9.88 -9.14
CA ARG A 155 23.21 9.73 -8.60
C ARG A 155 22.41 8.67 -9.35
N VAL A 156 22.44 8.68 -10.68
CA VAL A 156 21.71 7.69 -11.51
C VAL A 156 22.26 6.28 -11.26
N LYS A 157 23.58 6.12 -11.16
CA LYS A 157 24.20 4.83 -10.81
C LYS A 157 23.73 4.33 -9.45
N THR A 158 23.81 5.18 -8.42
CA THR A 158 23.36 4.82 -7.06
C THR A 158 21.88 4.46 -7.02
N ASP A 159 21.03 5.16 -7.76
CA ASP A 159 19.60 4.87 -7.82
C ASP A 159 19.32 3.51 -8.51
N LEU A 160 20.07 3.16 -9.57
CA LEU A 160 19.99 1.85 -10.22
C LEU A 160 20.51 0.71 -9.32
N GLU A 161 21.62 0.92 -8.63
CA GLU A 161 22.18 -0.06 -7.67
C GLU A 161 21.22 -0.32 -6.51
N ARG A 162 20.56 0.73 -6.00
CA ARG A 162 19.51 0.59 -4.98
C ARG A 162 18.32 -0.21 -5.49
N LEU A 163 17.93 0.01 -6.75
CA LEU A 163 16.85 -0.75 -7.36
C LEU A 163 17.23 -2.24 -7.48
N VAL A 164 18.45 -2.55 -7.91
CA VAL A 164 18.97 -3.93 -7.94
C VAL A 164 18.95 -4.57 -6.56
N ALA A 165 19.47 -3.88 -5.54
CA ALA A 165 19.49 -4.39 -4.17
C ALA A 165 18.07 -4.67 -3.65
N LEU A 166 17.11 -3.78 -3.94
CA LEU A 166 15.70 -3.98 -3.56
C LEU A 166 15.08 -5.19 -4.26
N LEU A 167 15.30 -5.34 -5.58
CA LEU A 167 14.78 -6.48 -6.34
C LEU A 167 15.39 -7.80 -5.86
N GLN A 168 16.71 -7.83 -5.61
CA GLN A 168 17.41 -9.00 -5.07
C GLN A 168 16.90 -9.39 -3.68
N GLN A 169 16.71 -8.42 -2.80
CA GLN A 169 16.25 -8.68 -1.43
C GLN A 169 14.84 -9.27 -1.42
N ASN A 170 13.98 -8.86 -2.35
CA ASN A 170 12.55 -9.16 -2.27
C ASN A 170 12.06 -10.24 -3.24
N LYS A 171 12.89 -10.73 -4.18
CA LYS A 171 12.47 -11.78 -5.14
C LYS A 171 12.04 -13.11 -4.48
N GLU A 172 12.62 -13.41 -3.32
CA GLU A 172 12.29 -14.56 -2.46
C GLU A 172 11.44 -14.15 -1.23
N GLY A 173 10.97 -12.91 -1.20
CA GLY A 173 10.22 -12.36 -0.09
C GLY A 173 8.76 -12.82 -0.06
N SER A 174 8.06 -12.43 1.01
CA SER A 174 6.62 -12.60 1.13
C SER A 174 5.87 -11.90 -0.02
N TYR A 175 4.61 -12.26 -0.23
CA TYR A 175 3.74 -11.58 -1.20
C TYR A 175 3.77 -10.05 -1.05
N PHE A 176 3.72 -9.53 0.18
CA PHE A 176 3.80 -8.08 0.42
C PHE A 176 5.15 -7.48 0.05
N SER A 177 6.25 -8.18 0.32
CA SER A 177 7.60 -7.74 -0.06
C SER A 177 7.76 -7.60 -1.57
N VAL A 178 7.23 -8.58 -2.32
CA VAL A 178 7.21 -8.57 -3.79
C VAL A 178 6.35 -7.43 -4.32
N MET A 179 5.13 -7.27 -3.80
CA MET A 179 4.23 -6.19 -4.23
C MET A 179 4.77 -4.79 -3.89
N ALA A 180 5.40 -4.61 -2.73
CA ALA A 180 6.03 -3.33 -2.37
C ALA A 180 7.20 -2.99 -3.31
N SER A 181 8.01 -3.99 -3.66
CA SER A 181 9.12 -3.81 -4.61
C SER A 181 8.62 -3.45 -6.00
N TRP A 182 7.52 -4.06 -6.41
CA TRP A 182 6.84 -3.74 -7.67
C TRP A 182 6.31 -2.30 -7.70
N GLU A 183 5.64 -1.84 -6.64
CA GLU A 183 5.20 -0.44 -6.56
C GLU A 183 6.36 0.55 -6.62
N PHE A 184 7.47 0.24 -5.93
CA PHE A 184 8.68 1.06 -5.99
C PHE A 184 9.27 1.10 -7.40
N LEU A 185 9.35 -0.05 -8.08
CA LEU A 185 9.81 -0.17 -9.46
C LEU A 185 8.96 0.68 -10.42
N ARG A 186 7.63 0.66 -10.29
CA ARG A 186 6.74 1.52 -11.08
C ARG A 186 6.95 3.01 -10.79
N GLY A 187 7.17 3.35 -9.52
CA GLY A 187 7.55 4.71 -9.12
C GLY A 187 8.89 5.14 -9.74
N PHE A 188 9.84 4.20 -9.84
CA PHE A 188 11.14 4.43 -10.46
C PHE A 188 11.02 4.77 -11.95
N LEU A 189 10.20 4.04 -12.71
CA LEU A 189 9.95 4.33 -14.13
C LEU A 189 9.38 5.73 -14.40
N LYS A 190 8.64 6.28 -13.43
CA LYS A 190 8.02 7.61 -13.52
C LYS A 190 8.94 8.74 -13.08
N ASN A 191 10.16 8.45 -12.64
CA ASN A 191 11.06 9.44 -12.06
C ASN A 191 12.06 10.02 -13.09
N THR A 192 12.81 11.05 -12.66
CA THR A 192 13.83 11.72 -13.49
C THR A 192 15.05 10.87 -13.78
N THR A 193 15.33 9.86 -12.96
CA THR A 193 16.43 8.91 -13.16
C THR A 193 16.16 8.07 -14.41
N TRP A 194 14.92 7.59 -14.60
CA TRP A 194 14.52 6.86 -15.80
C TRP A 194 14.56 7.73 -17.06
N ALA A 195 14.09 8.98 -16.96
CA ALA A 195 14.17 9.95 -18.05
C ALA A 195 15.62 10.26 -18.47
N THR A 196 16.56 10.25 -17.52
CA THR A 196 17.98 10.48 -17.82
C THR A 196 18.58 9.33 -18.63
N ILE A 197 18.18 8.08 -18.34
CA ILE A 197 18.63 6.89 -19.09
C ILE A 197 18.16 6.96 -20.54
N ASP A 198 16.96 7.50 -20.81
CA ASP A 198 16.41 7.66 -22.16
C ASP A 198 17.28 8.56 -23.06
N SER A 199 18.00 9.51 -22.46
CA SER A 199 18.89 10.43 -23.18
C SER A 199 20.20 9.79 -23.66
N ILE A 200 20.54 8.58 -23.19
CA ILE A 200 21.79 7.88 -23.52
C ILE A 200 21.53 6.88 -24.66
N PRO A 201 22.00 7.14 -25.90
CA PRO A 201 21.64 6.32 -27.06
C PRO A 201 22.00 4.84 -26.93
N VAL A 202 23.16 4.53 -26.33
CA VAL A 202 23.66 3.16 -26.16
C VAL A 202 22.76 2.33 -25.23
N LEU A 203 22.02 2.97 -24.32
CA LEU A 203 21.17 2.30 -23.34
C LEU A 203 19.73 2.07 -23.83
N LYS A 204 19.33 2.61 -25.00
CA LYS A 204 17.95 2.56 -25.47
C LYS A 204 17.39 1.13 -25.60
N GLN A 205 18.20 0.20 -26.10
CA GLN A 205 17.76 -1.20 -26.24
C GLN A 205 17.59 -1.89 -24.88
N LEU A 206 18.51 -1.66 -23.95
CA LEU A 206 18.40 -2.18 -22.58
C LEU A 206 17.20 -1.57 -21.86
N LYS A 207 16.96 -0.27 -22.04
CA LYS A 207 15.81 0.44 -21.48
C LYS A 207 14.50 -0.17 -21.96
N LYS A 208 14.39 -0.39 -23.27
CA LYS A 208 13.21 -1.03 -23.85
C LYS A 208 13.02 -2.45 -23.31
N GLY A 209 14.08 -3.26 -23.28
CA GLY A 209 13.99 -4.61 -22.73
C GLY A 209 13.58 -4.61 -21.25
N PHE A 210 13.98 -3.59 -20.49
CA PHE A 210 13.54 -3.41 -19.11
C PHE A 210 12.04 -3.09 -19.03
N GLU A 211 11.56 -2.13 -19.82
CA GLU A 211 10.14 -1.75 -19.89
C GLU A 211 9.27 -2.95 -20.30
N ASP A 212 9.69 -3.70 -21.33
CA ASP A 212 8.99 -4.92 -21.77
C ASP A 212 8.95 -5.98 -20.65
N THR A 213 10.05 -6.16 -19.91
CA THR A 213 10.10 -7.11 -18.77
C THR A 213 9.23 -6.67 -17.59
N VAL A 214 9.14 -5.35 -17.35
CA VAL A 214 8.22 -4.77 -16.37
C VAL A 214 6.78 -5.10 -16.77
N ASP A 215 6.39 -4.89 -18.01
CA ASP A 215 5.02 -5.18 -18.46
C ASP A 215 4.68 -6.68 -18.33
N GLU A 216 5.63 -7.57 -18.64
CA GLU A 216 5.49 -9.00 -18.39
C GLU A 216 5.31 -9.33 -16.90
N MET A 217 6.04 -8.63 -16.03
CA MET A 217 5.91 -8.77 -14.57
C MET A 217 4.53 -8.31 -14.07
N ASP A 218 3.94 -7.24 -14.63
CA ASP A 218 2.59 -6.78 -14.27
C ASP A 218 1.54 -7.87 -14.54
N ILE A 219 1.64 -8.50 -15.72
CA ILE A 219 0.75 -9.58 -16.15
C ILE A 219 0.89 -10.79 -15.24
N GLU A 220 2.13 -11.18 -14.93
CA GLU A 220 2.39 -12.36 -14.13
C GLU A 220 1.98 -12.16 -12.65
N LEU A 221 2.21 -10.98 -12.09
CA LEU A 221 1.73 -10.61 -10.76
C LEU A 221 0.20 -10.60 -10.70
N GLU A 222 -0.49 -10.10 -11.73
CA GLU A 222 -1.95 -10.16 -11.83
C GLU A 222 -2.44 -11.62 -11.87
N ARG A 223 -1.77 -12.48 -12.64
CA ARG A 223 -2.10 -13.91 -12.75
C ARG A 223 -1.98 -14.62 -11.40
N VAL A 224 -0.88 -14.40 -10.68
CA VAL A 224 -0.66 -14.97 -9.34
C VAL A 224 -1.72 -14.44 -8.37
N HIS A 225 -2.00 -13.13 -8.40
CA HIS A 225 -3.02 -12.50 -7.56
C HIS A 225 -4.42 -13.09 -7.78
N GLU A 226 -4.86 -13.21 -9.03
CA GLU A 226 -6.19 -13.77 -9.34
C GLU A 226 -6.28 -15.27 -9.01
N SER A 227 -5.18 -16.02 -9.15
CA SER A 227 -5.12 -17.43 -8.73
C SER A 227 -5.31 -17.59 -7.22
N ILE A 228 -4.60 -16.78 -6.42
CA ILE A 228 -4.73 -16.74 -4.96
C ILE A 228 -6.16 -16.37 -4.56
N LYS A 229 -6.71 -15.31 -5.14
CA LYS A 229 -8.07 -14.84 -4.88
C LYS A 229 -9.13 -15.88 -5.22
N SER A 230 -8.96 -16.60 -6.33
CA SER A 230 -9.84 -17.71 -6.73
C SER A 230 -9.80 -18.86 -5.72
N GLU A 231 -8.61 -19.29 -5.29
CA GLU A 231 -8.47 -20.33 -4.28
C GLU A 231 -9.04 -19.90 -2.92
N MET A 232 -8.80 -18.66 -2.49
CA MET A 232 -9.36 -18.11 -1.25
C MET A 232 -10.90 -18.10 -1.30
N LYS A 233 -11.49 -17.65 -2.42
CA LYS A 233 -12.94 -17.66 -2.61
C LYS A 233 -13.52 -19.08 -2.58
N SER A 234 -12.83 -20.05 -3.19
CA SER A 234 -13.28 -21.44 -3.27
C SER A 234 -13.20 -22.17 -1.93
N LYS A 235 -12.19 -21.88 -1.10
CA LYS A 235 -11.92 -22.63 0.13
C LYS A 235 -12.54 -22.02 1.38
N TYR A 236 -12.64 -20.69 1.45
CA TYR A 236 -12.88 -20.01 2.72
C TYR A 236 -14.19 -19.21 2.78
N ASP A 237 -15.06 -19.30 1.77
CA ASP A 237 -16.33 -18.53 1.58
C ASP A 237 -16.23 -17.06 2.03
N THR A 238 -15.01 -16.52 1.98
CA THR A 238 -14.68 -15.20 2.46
C THR A 238 -14.61 -14.35 1.23
N ALA A 239 -15.50 -13.36 1.18
CA ALA A 239 -15.43 -12.31 0.21
C ALA A 239 -14.21 -11.42 0.54
N VAL A 240 -12.99 -11.93 0.27
CA VAL A 240 -11.71 -11.24 0.45
C VAL A 240 -11.66 -10.08 -0.55
N HIS A 241 -12.23 -8.95 -0.14
CA HIS A 241 -12.17 -7.68 -0.88
C HIS A 241 -10.88 -6.90 -0.58
N SER A 242 -10.03 -7.38 0.34
CA SER A 242 -8.78 -6.72 0.76
C SER A 242 -7.63 -6.96 -0.21
N LEU A 243 -7.68 -8.01 -1.04
CA LEU A 243 -6.74 -8.25 -2.13
C LEU A 243 -7.24 -7.48 -3.36
N THR A 244 -6.90 -6.20 -3.44
CA THR A 244 -7.13 -5.41 -4.65
C THR A 244 -5.79 -5.07 -5.30
N TYR A 245 -5.35 -5.92 -6.22
CA TYR A 245 -4.37 -5.53 -7.23
C TYR A 245 -5.10 -4.78 -8.36
N LYS A 246 -4.61 -3.61 -8.74
CA LYS A 246 -5.06 -2.90 -9.94
C LYS A 246 -3.93 -2.93 -10.96
N SER A 247 -4.02 -3.84 -11.94
CA SER A 247 -3.16 -3.80 -13.12
C SER A 247 -3.48 -2.56 -13.97
N GLN A 248 -2.46 -1.96 -14.58
CA GLN A 248 -2.68 -0.85 -15.52
C GLN A 248 -3.05 -1.36 -16.92
N ALA A 249 -2.71 -2.60 -17.27
CA ALA A 249 -3.08 -3.23 -18.54
C ALA A 249 -4.59 -3.21 -18.83
N LYS A 250 -5.43 -3.27 -17.79
CA LYS A 250 -6.90 -3.16 -17.91
C LYS A 250 -7.43 -1.73 -18.02
N LEU A 251 -6.62 -0.70 -17.74
CA LEU A 251 -7.03 0.70 -17.86
C LEU A 251 -6.85 1.22 -19.29
N GLU A 252 -5.85 0.75 -20.02
CA GLU A 252 -5.63 1.17 -21.42
C GLU A 252 -6.70 0.61 -22.37
N ASN A 253 -7.18 -0.62 -22.13
CA ASN A 253 -8.27 -1.22 -22.91
C ASN A 253 -9.67 -0.59 -22.66
N LYS A 254 -9.84 0.22 -21.61
CA LYS A 254 -11.12 0.95 -21.37
C LYS A 254 -11.18 2.33 -22.01
N SER A 255 -10.05 2.85 -22.50
CA SER A 255 -9.99 4.12 -23.22
C SER A 255 -10.45 4.00 -24.68
N GLU A 256 -10.48 2.78 -25.24
CA GLU A 256 -10.77 2.58 -26.68
C GLU A 256 -12.23 2.16 -26.97
N GLU A 257 -13.03 1.77 -25.97
CA GLU A 257 -14.45 1.40 -26.17
C GLU A 257 -15.44 2.57 -26.02
N LYS A 258 -15.00 3.83 -26.13
CA LYS A 258 -15.89 5.00 -26.20
C LYS A 258 -15.65 5.85 -27.45
N VAL A 259 -15.56 5.22 -28.61
CA VAL A 259 -15.94 5.85 -29.87
C VAL A 259 -16.59 4.80 -30.76
N LEU A 260 -17.92 4.69 -30.66
CA LEU A 260 -18.85 4.36 -31.75
C LEU A 260 -20.28 4.64 -31.28
#